data_AF-A0A4S4NGD7-F1
#
_entry.id   AF-A0A4S4NGD7-F1
#
_cell.length_a   1.000
_cell.length_b   1.000
_cell.length_c   1.000
_cell.angle_alpha   90.00
_cell.angle_beta   90.00
_cell.angle_gamma   90.00
#
_symmetry.space_group_name_H-M   'P 1'
#
loop_
_entity.id
_entity.type
_entity.pdbx_description
1 polymer ?
#
loop_
_entity_poly.entity_id
_entity_poly.type
_entity_poly.pdbx_seq_one_letter_code
_entity_poly.pdbx_strand_id
1 'polypeptide(L)'
;MKNGRFTALHLSNLADQAERFMLMTYERLPRALVLHNDSWALALAAHSLEIALRRPGVSPDLPHLARTVAFMEACRYWGNGSELRNWKEVAQEFREWTGPDYLNLQLTLATVLPEGSSGLRTEVADVLYDAQLAQRLLSGPEGAELMWLENRYALDSGQGPRRRMNRTDALAQYLEELRQARFRDGELRRRYQHTHSAVLLDLQKLVDRLEKKKPGLLPATVDDSGAPALLHDLEQGPTRQATQTYFRTIFRNHIQLKRMADQKAAIMVSVNALLIGVLITFVSYRNWAETRPEILLPVVVFIACALASLVYAIISSKPHSRYNEEDNLAFYGTISKLNREEFTRRMETTLLNPDALYGNLISDLHGLGRDIDRKYKLLKIAYNIFLIGLCISVILVVAVIFLY
;
A
#
# COMPACT_ATOMS: atom_id res chain seq x y z
N MET A 1 34.61 -40.56 -17.88
CA MET A 1 34.49 -39.14 -17.46
C MET A 1 33.43 -39.08 -16.37
N LYS A 2 33.83 -38.83 -15.12
CA LYS A 2 32.91 -38.86 -13.96
C LYS A 2 31.88 -37.73 -14.12
N ASN A 3 30.60 -38.06 -14.07
CA ASN A 3 29.49 -37.11 -13.99
C ASN A 3 29.73 -36.17 -12.80
N GLY A 4 30.23 -34.97 -13.08
CA GLY A 4 30.40 -33.92 -12.09
C GLY A 4 29.02 -33.45 -11.65
N ARG A 5 28.48 -34.03 -10.58
CA ARG A 5 27.37 -33.43 -9.85
C ARG A 5 27.84 -32.06 -9.38
N PHE A 6 27.28 -30.99 -9.93
CA PHE A 6 27.51 -29.65 -9.42
C PHE A 6 26.99 -29.58 -7.99
N THR A 7 27.64 -28.77 -7.16
CA THR A 7 27.09 -28.42 -5.85
C THR A 7 26.01 -27.37 -6.06
N ALA A 8 25.03 -27.31 -5.15
CA ALA A 8 24.02 -26.24 -5.13
C ALA A 8 24.66 -24.84 -5.19
N LEU A 9 25.87 -24.69 -4.62
CA LEU A 9 26.67 -23.46 -4.66
C LEU A 9 27.09 -23.05 -6.09
N HIS A 10 27.44 -24.00 -6.96
CA HIS A 10 27.79 -23.64 -8.34
C HIS A 10 26.58 -23.17 -9.14
N LEU A 11 25.42 -23.77 -8.92
CA LEU A 11 24.17 -23.36 -9.56
C LEU A 11 23.63 -22.04 -8.98
N SER A 12 23.81 -21.79 -7.67
CA SER A 12 23.49 -20.49 -7.09
C SER A 12 24.35 -19.38 -7.69
N ASN A 13 25.66 -19.63 -7.86
CA ASN A 13 26.56 -18.68 -8.51
C ASN A 13 26.16 -18.42 -9.97
N LEU A 14 25.72 -19.45 -10.71
CA LEU A 14 25.17 -19.27 -12.07
C LEU A 14 23.92 -18.38 -12.06
N ALA A 15 23.01 -18.58 -11.11
CA ALA A 15 21.80 -17.76 -10.97
C ALA A 15 22.13 -16.30 -10.65
N ASP A 16 23.15 -16.05 -9.81
CA ASP A 16 23.61 -14.69 -9.50
C ASP A 16 24.30 -14.04 -10.71
N GLN A 17 24.98 -14.81 -11.56
CA GLN A 17 25.47 -14.29 -12.85
C GLN A 17 24.33 -13.96 -13.80
N ALA A 18 23.25 -14.77 -13.82
CA ALA A 18 22.08 -14.50 -14.64
C ALA A 18 21.34 -13.23 -14.20
N GLU A 19 21.29 -12.95 -12.90
CA GLU A 19 20.76 -11.69 -12.38
C GLU A 19 21.56 -10.49 -12.87
N ARG A 20 22.90 -10.55 -12.75
CA ARG A 20 23.79 -9.47 -13.22
C ARG A 20 23.68 -9.26 -14.73
N PHE A 21 23.65 -10.36 -15.48
CA PHE A 21 23.43 -10.32 -16.93
C PHE A 21 22.09 -9.66 -17.27
N MET A 22 21.01 -10.02 -16.57
CA MET A 22 19.70 -9.44 -16.73
C MET A 22 19.72 -7.92 -16.45
N LEU A 23 20.24 -7.48 -15.30
CA LEU A 23 20.29 -6.06 -14.95
C LEU A 23 21.10 -5.25 -15.98
N MET A 24 22.27 -5.75 -16.38
CA MET A 24 23.10 -5.11 -17.40
C MET A 24 22.44 -5.07 -18.78
N THR A 25 21.66 -6.09 -19.13
CA THR A 25 20.89 -6.11 -20.38
C THR A 25 19.79 -5.06 -20.35
N TYR A 26 19.10 -4.92 -19.22
CA TYR A 26 18.06 -3.91 -19.04
C TYR A 26 18.60 -2.48 -19.07
N GLU A 27 19.70 -2.19 -18.36
CA GLU A 27 20.33 -0.87 -18.34
C GLU A 27 20.79 -0.39 -19.73
N ARG A 28 21.13 -1.32 -20.62
CA ARG A 28 21.52 -1.03 -22.00
C ARG A 28 20.34 -0.76 -22.92
N LEU A 29 19.11 -0.98 -22.46
CA LEU A 29 17.94 -0.73 -23.29
C LEU A 29 17.78 0.77 -23.55
N PRO A 30 17.46 1.16 -24.79
CA PRO A 30 17.25 2.56 -25.14
C PRO A 30 15.98 3.15 -24.53
N ARG A 31 15.13 2.32 -23.90
CA ARG A 31 13.84 2.70 -23.33
C ARG A 31 13.53 1.93 -22.06
N ALA A 32 12.83 2.57 -21.14
CA ALA A 32 12.21 1.89 -20.01
C ALA A 32 10.93 1.18 -20.46
N LEU A 33 10.75 -0.07 -20.00
CA LEU A 33 9.53 -0.83 -20.20
C LEU A 33 8.57 -0.59 -19.03
N VAL A 34 7.27 -0.60 -19.30
CA VAL A 34 6.27 -0.24 -18.28
C VAL A 34 5.86 -1.45 -17.46
N LEU A 35 5.74 -2.62 -18.10
CA LEU A 35 5.44 -3.88 -17.44
C LEU A 35 6.70 -4.73 -17.26
N HIS A 36 7.38 -5.07 -18.35
CA HIS A 36 8.51 -5.99 -18.34
C HIS A 36 9.81 -5.24 -17.99
N ASN A 37 9.83 -4.51 -16.88
CA ASN A 37 11.02 -3.86 -16.36
C ASN A 37 11.88 -4.81 -15.51
N ASP A 38 13.03 -4.32 -15.05
CA ASP A 38 13.93 -5.02 -14.12
C ASP A 38 13.24 -5.47 -12.83
N SER A 39 12.35 -4.66 -12.25
CA SER A 39 11.62 -5.02 -11.03
C SER A 39 10.67 -6.21 -11.25
N TRP A 40 10.02 -6.26 -12.41
CA TRP A 40 9.20 -7.40 -12.83
C TRP A 40 10.05 -8.65 -13.04
N ALA A 41 11.22 -8.51 -13.65
CA ALA A 41 12.17 -9.61 -13.85
C ALA A 41 12.67 -10.21 -12.53
N LEU A 42 13.03 -9.36 -11.56
CA LEU A 42 13.43 -9.76 -10.21
C LEU A 42 12.30 -10.49 -9.49
N ALA A 43 11.07 -9.98 -9.59
CA ALA A 43 9.90 -10.63 -9.00
C ALA A 43 9.63 -12.00 -9.65
N LEU A 44 9.84 -12.15 -10.97
CA LEU A 44 9.61 -13.42 -11.68
C LEU A 44 10.60 -14.47 -11.20
N ALA A 45 11.87 -14.10 -11.09
CA ALA A 45 12.93 -14.96 -10.60
C ALA A 45 12.74 -15.34 -9.12
N ALA A 46 12.28 -14.40 -8.28
CA ALA A 46 11.96 -14.66 -6.88
C ALA A 46 10.78 -15.65 -6.74
N HIS A 47 9.71 -15.47 -7.50
CA HIS A 47 8.59 -16.40 -7.51
C HIS A 47 8.98 -17.79 -8.03
N SER A 48 9.78 -17.84 -9.10
CA SER A 48 10.31 -19.09 -9.64
C SER A 48 11.12 -19.87 -8.58
N LEU A 49 12.01 -19.18 -7.86
CA LEU A 49 12.80 -19.74 -6.77
C LEU A 49 11.90 -20.26 -5.63
N GLU A 50 10.95 -19.43 -5.18
CA GLU A 50 10.06 -19.78 -4.06
C GLU A 50 9.18 -20.98 -4.39
N ILE A 51 8.62 -21.03 -5.60
CA ILE A 51 7.79 -22.15 -6.06
C ILE A 51 8.64 -23.42 -6.12
N ALA A 52 9.84 -23.37 -6.69
CA ALA A 52 10.72 -24.52 -6.77
C ALA A 52 11.14 -25.05 -5.38
N LEU A 53 11.45 -24.16 -4.42
CA LEU A 53 11.84 -24.54 -3.05
C LEU A 53 10.72 -25.23 -2.27
N ARG A 54 9.45 -24.92 -2.58
CA ARG A 54 8.29 -25.48 -1.88
C ARG A 54 7.85 -26.85 -2.42
N ARG A 55 8.33 -27.26 -3.59
CA ARG A 55 7.95 -28.55 -4.18
C ARG A 55 8.56 -29.71 -3.38
N PRO A 56 7.76 -30.68 -2.90
CA PRO A 56 8.29 -31.82 -2.16
C PRO A 56 9.02 -32.79 -3.09
N GLY A 57 10.19 -33.28 -2.67
CA GLY A 57 10.91 -34.37 -3.35
C GLY A 57 11.64 -34.00 -4.65
N VAL A 58 11.80 -32.71 -4.95
CA VAL A 58 12.53 -32.24 -6.14
C VAL A 58 14.04 -32.19 -5.93
N SER A 59 14.79 -32.22 -7.04
CA SER A 59 16.24 -32.09 -7.04
C SER A 59 16.70 -30.78 -6.37
N PRO A 60 17.78 -30.79 -5.58
CA PRO A 60 18.37 -29.55 -5.02
C PRO A 60 18.84 -28.57 -6.10
N ASP A 61 18.98 -29.03 -7.35
CA ASP A 61 19.38 -28.21 -8.50
C ASP A 61 18.23 -27.37 -9.06
N LEU A 62 16.98 -27.83 -8.87
CA LEU A 62 15.79 -27.22 -9.49
C LEU A 62 15.62 -25.74 -9.16
N PRO A 63 15.72 -25.28 -7.89
CA PRO A 63 15.44 -23.88 -7.56
C PRO A 63 16.40 -22.89 -8.21
N HIS A 64 17.68 -23.25 -8.29
CA HIS A 64 18.70 -22.40 -8.90
C HIS A 64 18.58 -22.36 -10.42
N LEU A 65 18.28 -23.51 -11.05
CA LEU A 65 18.01 -23.58 -12.48
C LEU A 65 16.74 -22.81 -12.85
N ALA A 66 15.66 -22.94 -12.06
CA ALA A 66 14.41 -22.23 -12.28
C ALA A 66 14.57 -20.71 -12.12
N ARG A 67 15.36 -20.24 -11.14
CA ARG A 67 15.72 -18.82 -10.99
C ARG A 67 16.53 -18.31 -12.18
N THR A 68 17.52 -19.08 -12.63
CA THR A 68 18.35 -18.74 -13.80
C THR A 68 17.50 -18.60 -15.06
N VAL A 69 16.64 -19.59 -15.32
CA VAL A 69 15.75 -19.60 -16.49
C VAL A 69 14.73 -18.46 -16.43
N ALA A 70 14.23 -18.09 -15.25
CA ALA A 70 13.34 -16.94 -15.09
C ALA A 70 14.00 -15.60 -15.45
N PHE A 71 15.28 -15.38 -15.10
CA PHE A 71 16.01 -14.20 -15.54
C PHE A 71 16.21 -14.18 -17.05
N MET A 72 16.54 -15.33 -17.65
CA MET A 72 16.66 -15.44 -19.10
C MET A 72 15.34 -15.20 -19.81
N GLU A 73 14.22 -15.70 -19.27
CA GLU A 73 12.89 -15.45 -19.79
C GLU A 73 12.58 -13.94 -19.79
N ALA A 74 12.96 -13.22 -18.73
CA ALA A 74 12.78 -11.78 -18.69
C ALA A 74 13.58 -11.06 -19.78
N CYS A 75 14.84 -11.45 -20.02
CA CYS A 75 15.64 -10.91 -21.12
C CYS A 75 15.01 -11.11 -22.50
N ARG A 76 14.12 -12.10 -22.67
CA ARG A 76 13.42 -12.32 -23.95
C ARG A 76 12.42 -11.22 -24.28
N TYR A 77 11.93 -10.48 -23.31
CA TYR A 77 11.04 -9.33 -23.53
C TYR A 77 11.81 -8.09 -24.02
N TRP A 78 13.15 -8.12 -24.02
CA TRP A 78 14.02 -6.97 -24.27
C TRP A 78 14.67 -6.99 -25.65
N GLY A 79 13.89 -7.36 -26.66
CA GLY A 79 14.33 -7.37 -28.06
C GLY A 79 14.13 -6.03 -28.79
N ASN A 80 14.78 -5.91 -29.94
CA ASN A 80 14.50 -4.85 -30.92
C ASN A 80 13.23 -5.21 -31.72
N GLY A 81 12.08 -5.19 -31.07
CA GLY A 81 10.82 -5.60 -31.68
C GLY A 81 9.75 -6.00 -30.65
N SER A 82 8.60 -6.43 -31.16
CA SER A 82 7.46 -6.92 -30.36
C SER A 82 7.45 -8.42 -30.15
N GLU A 83 8.30 -9.13 -30.89
CA GLU A 83 8.44 -10.57 -30.77
C GLU A 83 9.44 -10.87 -29.65
N LEU A 84 9.09 -11.85 -28.82
CA LEU A 84 9.99 -12.35 -27.79
C LEU A 84 11.26 -12.89 -28.45
N ARG A 85 12.42 -12.48 -27.92
CA ARG A 85 13.71 -13.00 -28.38
C ARG A 85 13.75 -14.52 -28.24
N ASN A 86 14.53 -15.16 -29.10
CA ASN A 86 14.65 -16.61 -29.06
C ASN A 86 15.46 -17.03 -27.81
N TRP A 87 15.07 -18.14 -27.18
CA TRP A 87 15.84 -18.77 -26.11
C TRP A 87 17.30 -19.03 -26.48
N LYS A 88 17.56 -19.43 -27.74
CA LYS A 88 18.92 -19.67 -28.24
C LYS A 88 19.80 -18.43 -28.21
N GLU A 89 19.25 -17.29 -28.62
CA GLU A 89 19.97 -16.01 -28.67
C GLU A 89 20.34 -15.55 -27.26
N VAL A 90 19.36 -15.54 -26.35
CA VAL A 90 19.59 -15.14 -24.95
C VAL A 90 20.56 -16.10 -24.25
N ALA A 91 20.45 -17.40 -24.52
CA ALA A 91 21.39 -18.40 -23.97
C ALA A 91 22.81 -18.24 -24.51
N GLN A 92 22.97 -17.85 -25.78
CA GLN A 92 24.27 -17.57 -26.36
C GLN A 92 24.91 -16.32 -25.73
N GLU A 93 24.16 -15.22 -25.63
CA GLU A 93 24.65 -13.98 -24.99
C GLU A 93 25.00 -14.19 -23.53
N PHE A 94 24.19 -14.95 -22.80
CA PHE A 94 24.49 -15.29 -21.41
C PHE A 94 25.75 -16.15 -21.28
N ARG A 95 25.97 -17.08 -22.21
CA ARG A 95 27.19 -17.89 -22.26
C ARG A 95 28.42 -17.01 -22.49
N GLU A 96 28.34 -16.09 -23.43
CA GLU A 96 29.40 -15.12 -23.73
C GLU A 96 29.69 -14.22 -22.51
N TRP A 97 28.65 -13.79 -21.79
CA TRP A 97 28.78 -13.02 -20.55
C TRP A 97 29.54 -13.77 -19.45
N THR A 98 29.19 -15.04 -19.20
CA THR A 98 29.81 -15.82 -18.12
C THR A 98 31.23 -16.29 -18.43
N GLY A 99 31.60 -16.39 -19.71
CA GLY A 99 32.92 -16.86 -20.13
C GLY A 99 33.13 -18.38 -19.98
N PRO A 100 34.36 -18.87 -20.27
CA PRO A 100 34.67 -20.30 -20.38
C PRO A 100 34.58 -21.05 -19.04
N ASP A 101 34.77 -20.37 -17.91
CA ASP A 101 34.74 -20.98 -16.57
C ASP A 101 33.37 -21.57 -16.21
N TYR A 102 32.31 -21.09 -16.85
CA TYR A 102 30.93 -21.55 -16.64
C TYR A 102 30.49 -22.58 -17.68
N LEU A 103 31.36 -23.08 -18.57
CA LEU A 103 30.98 -23.94 -19.69
C LEU A 103 30.13 -25.14 -19.27
N ASN A 104 30.53 -25.87 -18.23
CA ASN A 104 29.80 -27.07 -17.82
C ASN A 104 28.43 -26.72 -17.17
N LEU A 105 28.34 -25.57 -16.50
CA LEU A 105 27.08 -25.05 -15.95
C LEU A 105 26.14 -24.60 -17.08
N GLN A 106 26.68 -23.95 -18.11
CA GLN A 106 25.96 -23.54 -19.31
C GLN A 106 25.45 -24.75 -20.13
N LEU A 107 26.22 -25.83 -20.20
CA LEU A 107 25.75 -27.09 -20.78
C LEU A 107 24.58 -27.66 -19.98
N THR A 108 24.66 -27.65 -18.65
CA THR A 108 23.57 -28.09 -17.76
C THR A 108 22.32 -27.26 -17.97
N LEU A 109 22.46 -25.92 -17.99
CA LEU A 109 21.38 -24.99 -18.28
C LEU A 109 20.74 -25.27 -19.65
N ALA A 110 21.54 -25.50 -20.70
CA ALA A 110 21.03 -25.83 -22.02
C ALA A 110 20.17 -27.09 -22.05
N THR A 111 20.44 -28.08 -21.17
CA THR A 111 19.62 -29.29 -21.09
C THR A 111 18.23 -29.08 -20.47
N VAL A 112 18.02 -28.00 -19.70
CA VAL A 112 16.72 -27.68 -19.06
C VAL A 112 15.93 -26.58 -19.79
N LEU A 113 16.53 -25.93 -20.78
CA LEU A 113 15.82 -25.02 -21.69
C LEU A 113 14.85 -25.79 -22.62
N PRO A 114 13.92 -25.11 -23.33
CA PRO A 114 12.87 -25.79 -24.11
C PRO A 114 13.35 -26.83 -25.13
N GLU A 115 14.53 -26.63 -25.72
CA GLU A 115 15.14 -27.57 -26.68
C GLU A 115 16.04 -28.64 -26.03
N GLY A 116 16.21 -28.59 -24.72
CA GLY A 116 17.03 -29.54 -23.97
C GLY A 116 16.38 -30.91 -23.80
N SER A 117 17.12 -31.88 -23.27
CA SER A 117 16.67 -33.28 -23.09
C SER A 117 16.64 -33.75 -21.62
N SER A 118 16.90 -32.87 -20.66
CA SER A 118 16.96 -33.23 -19.23
C SER A 118 15.61 -33.63 -18.66
N GLY A 119 15.61 -34.55 -17.68
CA GLY A 119 14.43 -34.86 -16.88
C GLY A 119 13.91 -33.66 -16.06
N LEU A 120 14.78 -32.69 -15.73
CA LEU A 120 14.40 -31.47 -15.02
C LEU A 120 13.76 -30.40 -15.94
N ARG A 121 13.82 -30.58 -17.27
CA ARG A 121 13.29 -29.60 -18.23
C ARG A 121 11.81 -29.30 -17.99
N THR A 122 11.01 -30.36 -17.81
CA THR A 122 9.56 -30.22 -17.57
C THR A 122 9.28 -29.56 -16.23
N GLU A 123 10.05 -29.91 -15.19
CA GLU A 123 9.89 -29.29 -13.87
C GLU A 123 10.22 -27.80 -13.90
N VAL A 124 11.33 -27.41 -14.52
CA VAL A 124 11.72 -26.00 -14.69
C VAL A 124 10.68 -25.24 -15.51
N ALA A 125 10.18 -25.82 -16.60
CA ALA A 125 9.14 -25.21 -17.42
C ALA A 125 7.82 -25.01 -16.65
N ASP A 126 7.42 -26.00 -15.84
CA ASP A 126 6.23 -25.92 -15.00
C ASP A 126 6.37 -24.85 -13.91
N VAL A 127 7.55 -24.76 -13.27
CA VAL A 127 7.83 -23.71 -12.28
C VAL A 127 7.78 -22.32 -12.92
N LEU A 128 8.41 -22.15 -14.09
CA LEU A 128 8.41 -20.87 -14.80
C LEU A 128 6.98 -20.46 -15.19
N TYR A 129 6.20 -21.40 -15.73
CA TYR A 129 4.81 -21.16 -16.09
C TYR A 129 3.97 -20.74 -14.88
N ASP A 130 4.11 -21.43 -13.75
CA ASP A 130 3.40 -21.10 -12.51
C ASP A 130 3.83 -19.74 -11.95
N ALA A 131 5.12 -19.38 -12.04
CA ALA A 131 5.62 -18.08 -11.64
C ALA A 131 5.06 -16.95 -12.51
N GLN A 132 5.03 -17.12 -13.83
CA GLN A 132 4.43 -16.17 -14.76
C GLN A 132 2.93 -16.01 -14.51
N LEU A 133 2.21 -17.10 -14.29
CA LEU A 133 0.78 -17.05 -13.96
C LEU A 133 0.53 -16.34 -12.62
N ALA A 134 1.34 -16.61 -11.60
CA ALA A 134 1.25 -15.91 -10.31
C ALA A 134 1.44 -14.40 -10.49
N GLN A 135 2.44 -13.96 -11.28
CA GLN A 135 2.64 -12.53 -11.56
C GLN A 135 1.46 -11.92 -12.32
N ARG A 136 0.90 -12.62 -13.32
CA ARG A 136 -0.30 -12.17 -14.03
C ARG A 136 -1.48 -11.99 -13.08
N LEU A 137 -1.66 -12.89 -12.11
CA LEU A 137 -2.72 -12.76 -11.11
C LEU A 137 -2.47 -11.65 -10.09
N LEU A 138 -1.21 -11.47 -9.65
CA LEU A 138 -0.86 -10.43 -8.68
C LEU A 138 -0.94 -9.02 -9.28
N SER A 139 -0.62 -8.86 -10.57
CA SER A 139 -0.77 -7.59 -11.29
C SER A 139 -2.21 -7.30 -11.71
N GLY A 140 -3.06 -8.31 -11.77
CA GLY A 140 -4.50 -8.16 -11.97
C GLY A 140 -4.88 -7.40 -13.26
N PRO A 141 -5.94 -6.58 -13.26
CA PRO A 141 -6.35 -5.83 -14.43
C PRO A 141 -5.34 -4.73 -14.83
N GLU A 142 -4.56 -4.22 -13.88
CA GLU A 142 -3.51 -3.23 -14.15
C GLU A 142 -2.40 -3.85 -14.99
N GLY A 143 -1.98 -5.08 -14.70
CA GLY A 143 -1.00 -5.81 -15.51
C GLY A 143 -1.42 -5.97 -16.98
N ALA A 144 -2.71 -6.23 -17.22
CA ALA A 144 -3.25 -6.33 -18.58
C ALA A 144 -3.23 -4.98 -19.32
N GLU A 145 -3.55 -3.88 -18.62
CA GLU A 145 -3.47 -2.52 -19.16
C GLU A 145 -2.02 -2.10 -19.44
N LEU A 146 -1.09 -2.44 -18.54
CA LEU A 146 0.34 -2.18 -18.72
C LEU A 146 0.90 -2.97 -19.90
N MET A 147 0.50 -4.23 -20.06
CA MET A 147 0.86 -5.05 -21.22
C MET A 147 0.35 -4.43 -22.53
N TRP A 148 -0.91 -3.95 -22.55
CA TRP A 148 -1.44 -3.23 -23.71
C TRP A 148 -0.68 -1.92 -23.99
N LEU A 149 -0.37 -1.15 -22.95
CA LEU A 149 0.34 0.13 -23.07
C LEU A 149 1.78 -0.08 -23.58
N GLU A 150 2.46 -1.10 -23.10
CA GLU A 150 3.81 -1.44 -23.53
C GLU A 150 3.83 -1.83 -25.02
N ASN A 151 2.89 -2.68 -25.46
CA ASN A 151 2.71 -3.02 -26.87
C ASN A 151 2.40 -1.79 -27.73
N ARG A 152 1.67 -0.82 -27.18
CA ARG A 152 1.37 0.44 -27.87
C ARG A 152 2.61 1.32 -28.02
N TYR A 153 3.43 1.49 -26.99
CA TYR A 153 4.68 2.23 -27.08
C TYR A 153 5.67 1.56 -28.03
N ALA A 154 5.69 0.22 -28.07
CA ALA A 154 6.47 -0.51 -29.06
C ALA A 154 6.02 -0.17 -30.50
N LEU A 155 4.71 -0.11 -30.78
CA LEU A 155 4.18 0.31 -32.08
C LEU A 155 4.59 1.72 -32.48
N ASP A 156 4.43 2.69 -31.57
CA ASP A 156 4.71 4.10 -31.83
C ASP A 156 6.21 4.33 -32.14
N SER A 157 7.09 3.47 -31.61
CA SER A 157 8.54 3.46 -31.89
C SER A 157 8.95 2.62 -33.12
N GLY A 158 7.99 2.08 -33.89
CA GLY A 158 8.26 1.26 -35.07
C GLY A 158 8.77 -0.16 -34.77
N GLN A 159 8.73 -0.58 -33.50
CA GLN A 159 9.20 -1.87 -33.01
C GLN A 159 8.04 -2.74 -32.47
N GLY A 160 6.80 -2.41 -32.77
CA GLY A 160 5.60 -3.06 -32.23
C GLY A 160 5.08 -4.21 -33.09
N PRO A 161 4.03 -4.91 -32.61
CA PRO A 161 3.39 -5.99 -33.36
C PRO A 161 2.93 -5.51 -34.74
N ARG A 162 2.82 -6.41 -35.71
CA ARG A 162 2.42 -6.04 -37.09
C ARG A 162 1.07 -5.33 -37.18
N ARG A 163 0.21 -5.46 -36.15
CA ARG A 163 -1.12 -4.86 -36.10
C ARG A 163 -1.38 -4.19 -34.74
N ARG A 164 -1.90 -2.97 -34.80
CA ARG A 164 -2.43 -2.25 -33.65
C ARG A 164 -3.69 -2.95 -33.13
N MET A 165 -3.65 -3.44 -31.91
CA MET A 165 -4.83 -3.97 -31.21
C MET A 165 -5.57 -2.85 -30.49
N ASN A 166 -6.91 -2.85 -30.58
CA ASN A 166 -7.72 -1.98 -29.74
C ASN A 166 -7.59 -2.40 -28.28
N ARG A 167 -7.72 -1.43 -27.36
CA ARG A 167 -7.65 -1.68 -25.92
C ARG A 167 -8.65 -2.74 -25.46
N THR A 168 -9.89 -2.66 -25.95
CA THR A 168 -10.93 -3.67 -25.67
C THR A 168 -10.49 -5.06 -26.06
N ASP A 169 -9.96 -5.20 -27.27
CA ASP A 169 -9.66 -6.49 -27.88
C ASP A 169 -8.44 -7.12 -27.21
N ALA A 170 -7.46 -6.31 -26.82
CA ALA A 170 -6.29 -6.74 -26.07
C ALA A 170 -6.67 -7.26 -24.67
N LEU A 171 -7.54 -6.54 -23.96
CA LEU A 171 -8.00 -6.94 -22.62
C LEU A 171 -8.93 -8.15 -22.67
N ALA A 172 -9.78 -8.25 -23.70
CA ALA A 172 -10.62 -9.43 -23.93
C ALA A 172 -9.78 -10.67 -24.24
N GLN A 173 -8.72 -10.55 -25.05
CA GLN A 173 -7.78 -11.64 -25.29
C GLN A 173 -7.06 -12.04 -24.00
N TYR A 174 -6.57 -11.07 -23.23
CA TYR A 174 -5.89 -11.35 -21.96
C TYR A 174 -6.80 -12.08 -20.96
N LEU A 175 -8.06 -11.67 -20.88
CA LEU A 175 -9.09 -12.32 -20.06
C LEU A 175 -9.32 -13.77 -20.50
N GLU A 176 -9.42 -14.03 -21.81
CA GLU A 176 -9.62 -15.38 -22.34
C GLU A 176 -8.43 -16.30 -22.03
N GLU A 177 -7.21 -15.80 -22.20
CA GLU A 177 -5.99 -16.53 -21.80
C GLU A 177 -6.00 -16.87 -20.31
N LEU A 178 -6.36 -15.90 -19.45
CA LEU A 178 -6.40 -16.10 -18.00
C LEU A 178 -7.50 -17.08 -17.58
N ARG A 179 -8.61 -17.13 -18.32
CA ARG A 179 -9.72 -18.08 -18.09
C ARG A 179 -9.29 -19.52 -18.37
N GLN A 180 -8.44 -19.72 -19.37
CA GLN A 180 -7.91 -21.04 -19.75
C GLN A 180 -6.68 -21.44 -18.92
N ALA A 181 -5.95 -20.47 -18.36
CA ALA A 181 -4.75 -20.72 -17.57
C ALA A 181 -5.05 -21.46 -16.26
N ARG A 182 -4.19 -22.43 -15.93
CA ARG A 182 -4.29 -23.23 -14.69
C ARG A 182 -2.90 -23.54 -14.17
N PHE A 183 -2.66 -23.27 -12.88
CA PHE A 183 -1.43 -23.68 -12.22
C PHE A 183 -1.17 -25.18 -12.40
N ARG A 184 0.07 -25.52 -12.76
CA ARG A 184 0.58 -26.89 -12.87
C ARG A 184 0.70 -27.51 -11.48
N ASP A 185 1.16 -26.73 -10.51
CA ASP A 185 1.15 -27.11 -9.11
C ASP A 185 -0.27 -27.05 -8.49
N GLY A 186 -0.70 -28.16 -7.88
CA GLY A 186 -1.99 -28.28 -7.23
C GLY A 186 -2.12 -27.45 -5.95
N GLU A 187 -1.04 -27.20 -5.22
CA GLU A 187 -1.05 -26.38 -4.00
C GLU A 187 -1.24 -24.90 -4.37
N LEU A 188 -0.48 -24.41 -5.36
CA LEU A 188 -0.63 -23.05 -5.88
C LEU A 188 -2.04 -22.82 -6.42
N ARG A 189 -2.61 -23.81 -7.12
CA ARG A 189 -3.99 -23.73 -7.60
C ARG A 189 -4.97 -23.45 -6.47
N ARG A 190 -4.84 -24.13 -5.33
CA ARG A 190 -5.72 -23.90 -4.16
C ARG A 190 -5.48 -22.53 -3.53
N ARG A 191 -4.21 -22.13 -3.38
CA ARG A 191 -3.82 -20.86 -2.77
C ARG A 191 -4.32 -19.64 -3.58
N TYR A 192 -4.20 -19.70 -4.90
CA TYR A 192 -4.55 -18.60 -5.80
C TYR A 192 -5.98 -18.67 -6.34
N GLN A 193 -6.78 -19.68 -5.99
CA GLN A 193 -8.15 -19.85 -6.50
C GLN A 193 -9.03 -18.60 -6.29
N HIS A 194 -8.95 -18.00 -5.10
CA HIS A 194 -9.71 -16.79 -4.77
C HIS A 194 -9.19 -15.56 -5.53
N THR A 195 -7.87 -15.40 -5.62
CA THR A 195 -7.25 -14.31 -6.38
C THR A 195 -7.59 -14.42 -7.86
N HIS A 196 -7.55 -15.63 -8.42
CA HIS A 196 -7.87 -15.90 -9.83
C HIS A 196 -9.31 -15.51 -10.16
N SER A 197 -10.26 -15.91 -9.33
CA SER A 197 -11.67 -15.56 -9.51
C SER A 197 -11.95 -14.06 -9.34
N ALA A 198 -11.27 -13.39 -8.41
CA ALA A 198 -11.37 -11.93 -8.25
C ALA A 198 -10.84 -11.18 -9.48
N VAL A 199 -9.65 -11.55 -9.98
CA VAL A 199 -9.03 -10.91 -11.15
C VAL A 199 -9.87 -11.13 -12.41
N LEU A 200 -10.41 -12.33 -12.63
CA LEU A 200 -11.31 -12.60 -13.76
C LEU A 200 -12.56 -11.73 -13.70
N LEU A 201 -13.17 -11.55 -12.53
CA LEU A 201 -14.34 -10.69 -12.36
C LEU A 201 -14.01 -9.22 -12.65
N ASP A 202 -12.88 -8.72 -12.16
CA ASP A 202 -12.48 -7.33 -12.34
C ASP A 202 -12.09 -7.04 -13.80
N LEU A 203 -11.41 -7.96 -14.48
CA LEU A 203 -11.12 -7.89 -15.91
C LEU A 203 -12.40 -7.94 -16.74
N GLN A 204 -13.34 -8.85 -16.44
CA GLN A 204 -14.63 -8.91 -17.13
C GLN A 204 -15.39 -7.58 -17.00
N LYS A 205 -15.50 -7.03 -15.79
CA LYS A 205 -16.12 -5.72 -15.55
C LYS A 205 -15.42 -4.58 -16.32
N LEU A 206 -14.11 -4.68 -16.52
CA LEU A 206 -13.35 -3.71 -17.30
C LEU A 206 -13.73 -3.83 -18.79
N VAL A 207 -13.67 -5.03 -19.36
CA VAL A 207 -14.04 -5.30 -20.76
C VAL A 207 -15.48 -4.85 -21.03
N ASP A 208 -16.45 -5.26 -20.20
CA ASP A 208 -17.87 -4.88 -20.35
C ASP A 208 -18.08 -3.36 -20.36
N ARG A 209 -17.35 -2.63 -19.51
CA ARG A 209 -17.42 -1.16 -19.46
C ARG A 209 -16.88 -0.52 -20.74
N LEU A 210 -15.80 -1.07 -21.30
CA LEU A 210 -15.22 -0.56 -22.54
C LEU A 210 -16.09 -0.90 -23.75
N GLU A 211 -16.75 -2.06 -23.75
CA GLU A 211 -17.71 -2.43 -24.79
C GLU A 211 -18.95 -1.55 -24.76
N LYS A 212 -19.51 -1.25 -23.58
CA LYS A 212 -20.64 -0.32 -23.41
C LYS A 212 -20.32 1.12 -23.85
N LYS A 213 -19.06 1.53 -23.80
CA LYS A 213 -18.59 2.85 -24.27
C LYS A 213 -18.34 2.93 -25.78
N LYS A 214 -18.55 1.86 -26.57
CA LYS A 214 -18.54 1.97 -28.03
C LYS A 214 -19.74 2.84 -28.48
N PRO A 215 -19.51 3.97 -29.18
CA PRO A 215 -20.59 4.90 -29.48
C PRO A 215 -21.53 4.30 -30.54
N GLY A 216 -22.73 3.92 -30.09
CA GLY A 216 -23.94 3.89 -30.91
C GLY A 216 -24.67 5.22 -30.78
N LEU A 217 -25.06 5.81 -31.90
CA LEU A 217 -25.71 7.12 -32.05
C LEU A 217 -26.79 7.42 -31.00
N LEU A 218 -26.70 8.59 -30.36
CA LEU A 218 -27.74 9.64 -30.23
C LEU A 218 -27.23 10.77 -29.30
N PRO A 219 -27.52 12.06 -29.59
CA PRO A 219 -27.07 13.18 -28.78
C PRO A 219 -28.11 13.67 -27.76
N ALA A 220 -27.56 14.22 -26.67
CA ALA A 220 -28.05 15.31 -25.80
C ALA A 220 -29.40 15.16 -25.04
N THR A 221 -29.33 15.37 -23.72
CA THR A 221 -29.91 16.57 -23.08
C THR A 221 -29.02 16.99 -21.92
N VAL A 222 -28.49 18.20 -22.00
CA VAL A 222 -27.89 18.94 -20.89
C VAL A 222 -29.04 19.69 -20.22
N ASP A 223 -29.23 19.50 -18.92
CA ASP A 223 -29.98 20.45 -18.09
C ASP A 223 -29.03 20.98 -17.01
N ASP A 224 -28.94 22.31 -16.98
CA ASP A 224 -28.14 23.14 -16.11
C ASP A 224 -28.86 23.36 -14.78
N SER A 225 -28.25 22.92 -13.66
CA SER A 225 -28.55 23.48 -12.34
C SER A 225 -27.34 23.40 -11.41
N GLY A 226 -26.48 24.41 -11.48
CA GLY A 226 -26.12 25.21 -10.30
C GLY A 226 -25.22 24.64 -9.20
N ALA A 227 -24.56 23.51 -9.38
CA ALA A 227 -23.37 23.13 -8.58
C ALA A 227 -22.32 22.52 -9.53
N PRO A 228 -21.03 22.85 -9.40
CA PRO A 228 -20.06 22.43 -10.40
C PRO A 228 -19.99 20.90 -10.40
N ALA A 229 -20.22 20.30 -11.58
CA ALA A 229 -20.19 18.87 -11.88
C ALA A 229 -18.80 18.21 -11.70
N LEU A 230 -18.08 18.56 -10.64
CA LEU A 230 -16.71 18.13 -10.35
C LEU A 230 -16.67 16.80 -9.58
N LEU A 231 -17.69 16.49 -8.76
CA LEU A 231 -17.68 15.30 -7.90
C LEU A 231 -18.36 14.09 -8.55
N HIS A 232 -19.33 14.29 -9.44
CA HIS A 232 -19.98 13.22 -10.21
C HIS A 232 -18.99 12.38 -11.06
N ASP A 233 -17.95 13.01 -11.61
CA ASP A 233 -16.91 12.31 -12.38
C ASP A 233 -16.00 11.41 -11.52
N LEU A 234 -16.02 11.56 -10.19
CA LEU A 234 -15.25 10.70 -9.27
C LEU A 234 -15.80 9.28 -9.18
N GLU A 235 -17.05 9.04 -9.59
CA GLU A 235 -17.63 7.70 -9.61
C GLU A 235 -17.23 6.86 -10.84
N GLN A 236 -16.64 7.49 -11.86
CA GLN A 236 -16.23 6.83 -13.07
C GLN A 236 -14.76 6.36 -13.01
N GLY A 237 -14.52 5.08 -13.28
CA GLY A 237 -13.17 4.55 -13.55
C GLY A 237 -12.28 4.34 -12.30
N PRO A 238 -10.93 4.40 -12.45
CA PRO A 238 -9.96 4.16 -11.37
C PRO A 238 -9.98 5.25 -10.27
N THR A 239 -10.51 6.43 -10.60
CA THR A 239 -10.68 7.57 -9.70
C THR A 239 -11.57 7.21 -8.50
N ARG A 240 -12.59 6.36 -8.67
CA ARG A 240 -13.46 5.93 -7.56
C ARG A 240 -12.70 5.17 -6.47
N GLN A 241 -11.84 4.23 -6.86
CA GLN A 241 -11.02 3.45 -5.93
C GLN A 241 -9.96 4.32 -5.26
N ALA A 242 -9.32 5.22 -6.02
CA ALA A 242 -8.38 6.20 -5.47
C ALA A 242 -9.07 7.12 -4.46
N THR A 243 -10.24 7.68 -4.80
CA THR A 243 -11.06 8.53 -3.91
C THR A 243 -11.50 7.79 -2.66
N GLN A 244 -11.99 6.55 -2.79
CA GLN A 244 -12.37 5.73 -1.64
C GLN A 244 -11.16 5.44 -0.73
N THR A 245 -10.01 5.12 -1.32
CA THR A 245 -8.76 4.85 -0.58
C THR A 245 -8.25 6.11 0.10
N TYR A 246 -8.33 7.26 -0.58
CA TYR A 246 -7.96 8.56 -0.05
C TYR A 246 -8.82 8.93 1.16
N PHE A 247 -10.15 8.93 1.02
CA PHE A 247 -11.06 9.21 2.14
C PHE A 247 -10.82 8.22 3.29
N ARG A 248 -10.73 6.92 3.02
CA ARG A 248 -10.46 5.90 4.06
C ARG A 248 -9.16 6.18 4.82
N THR A 249 -8.10 6.53 4.10
CA THR A 249 -6.78 6.80 4.67
C THR A 249 -6.83 8.06 5.52
N ILE A 250 -7.42 9.14 5.01
CA ILE A 250 -7.50 10.41 5.72
C ILE A 250 -8.41 10.29 6.96
N PHE A 251 -9.61 9.72 6.85
CA PHE A 251 -10.47 9.49 8.01
C PHE A 251 -9.76 8.65 9.09
N ARG A 252 -9.05 7.59 8.69
CA ARG A 252 -8.23 6.79 9.61
C ARG A 252 -7.16 7.64 10.30
N ASN A 253 -6.44 8.48 9.55
CA ASN A 253 -5.42 9.37 10.08
C ASN A 253 -6.01 10.38 11.08
N HIS A 254 -7.14 11.02 10.75
CA HIS A 254 -7.80 11.97 11.65
C HIS A 254 -8.33 11.30 12.93
N ILE A 255 -8.92 10.10 12.82
CA ILE A 255 -9.33 9.32 13.99
C ILE A 255 -8.13 8.97 14.86
N GLN A 256 -7.00 8.57 14.25
CA GLN A 256 -5.76 8.31 14.98
C GLN A 256 -5.19 9.55 15.65
N LEU A 257 -5.16 10.71 14.97
CA LEU A 257 -4.73 11.99 15.54
C LEU A 257 -5.60 12.41 16.71
N LYS A 258 -6.92 12.29 16.57
CA LYS A 258 -7.87 12.53 17.67
C LYS A 258 -7.58 11.62 18.86
N ARG A 259 -7.38 10.32 18.63
CA ARG A 259 -7.03 9.36 19.69
C ARG A 259 -5.71 9.70 20.37
N MET A 260 -4.69 10.14 19.62
CA MET A 260 -3.41 10.58 20.18
C MET A 260 -3.58 11.85 21.04
N ALA A 261 -4.42 12.79 20.63
CA ALA A 261 -4.75 13.96 21.44
C ALA A 261 -5.43 13.56 22.76
N ASP A 262 -6.40 12.65 22.70
CA ASP A 262 -7.08 12.12 23.89
C ASP A 262 -6.12 11.36 24.82
N GLN A 263 -5.18 10.58 24.25
CA GLN A 263 -4.12 9.93 25.02
C GLN A 263 -3.21 10.94 25.70
N LYS A 264 -2.80 12.02 25.02
CA LYS A 264 -1.97 13.07 25.64
C LYS A 264 -2.71 13.80 26.75
N ALA A 265 -3.99 14.08 26.59
CA ALA A 265 -4.83 14.64 27.64
C ALA A 265 -4.90 13.69 28.86
N ALA A 266 -5.10 12.39 28.64
CA ALA A 266 -5.12 11.39 29.72
C ALA A 266 -3.77 11.31 30.47
N ILE A 267 -2.64 11.35 29.75
CA ILE A 267 -1.30 11.41 30.36
C ILE A 267 -1.19 12.68 31.21
N MET A 268 -1.59 13.84 30.68
CA MET A 268 -1.54 15.11 31.40
C MET A 268 -2.38 15.09 32.68
N VAL A 269 -3.58 14.50 32.63
CA VAL A 269 -4.44 14.27 33.79
C VAL A 269 -3.73 13.39 34.83
N SER A 270 -3.18 12.25 34.41
CA SER A 270 -2.52 11.31 35.33
C SER A 270 -1.27 11.90 35.99
N VAL A 271 -0.46 12.66 35.25
CA VAL A 271 0.77 13.28 35.77
C VAL A 271 0.42 14.36 36.78
N ASN A 272 -0.55 15.24 36.46
CA ASN A 272 -0.99 16.26 37.41
C ASN A 272 -1.59 15.65 38.68
N ALA A 273 -2.44 14.62 38.55
CA ALA A 273 -3.03 13.95 39.71
C ALA A 273 -1.97 13.26 40.59
N LEU A 274 -1.00 12.57 39.98
CA LEU A 274 0.10 11.92 40.69
C LEU A 274 0.97 12.94 41.42
N LEU A 275 1.39 14.02 40.75
CA LEU A 275 2.25 15.05 41.34
C LEU A 275 1.56 15.79 42.49
N ILE A 276 0.28 16.14 42.34
CA ILE A 276 -0.50 16.73 43.42
C ILE A 276 -0.57 15.76 44.61
N GLY A 277 -0.86 14.47 44.37
CA GLY A 277 -0.91 13.46 45.43
C GLY A 277 0.41 13.29 46.18
N VAL A 278 1.54 13.26 45.47
CA VAL A 278 2.87 13.18 46.07
C VAL A 278 3.18 14.43 46.90
N LEU A 279 2.86 15.62 46.40
CA LEU A 279 3.11 16.87 47.11
C LEU A 279 2.27 17.01 48.38
N ILE A 280 0.99 16.65 48.33
CA ILE A 280 0.12 16.64 49.52
C ILE A 280 0.68 15.67 50.58
N THR A 281 1.05 14.46 50.16
CA THR A 281 1.65 13.46 51.06
C THR A 281 2.94 13.97 51.67
N PHE A 282 3.80 14.62 50.88
CA PHE A 282 5.06 15.18 51.33
C PHE A 282 4.89 16.31 52.35
N VAL A 283 3.96 17.25 52.11
CA VAL A 283 3.65 18.33 53.06
C VAL A 283 3.06 17.78 54.36
N SER A 284 2.18 16.78 54.27
CA SER A 284 1.50 16.20 55.43
C SER A 284 2.41 15.31 56.28
N TYR A 285 3.31 14.52 55.68
CA TYR A 285 4.11 13.52 56.42
C TYR A 285 5.10 14.13 57.42
N ARG A 286 5.64 15.32 57.13
CA ARG A 286 6.62 15.99 58.00
C ARG A 286 6.07 17.20 58.75
N ASN A 287 4.75 17.43 58.72
CA ASN A 287 4.11 18.64 59.26
C ASN A 287 4.82 19.93 58.81
N TRP A 288 5.22 19.99 57.53
CA TRP A 288 5.97 21.13 56.97
C TRP A 288 5.18 22.44 57.03
N ALA A 289 3.85 22.34 57.08
CA ALA A 289 2.97 23.48 57.30
C ALA A 289 3.25 24.20 58.64
N GLU A 290 3.67 23.48 59.67
CA GLU A 290 3.98 24.05 60.99
C GLU A 290 5.49 24.32 61.16
N THR A 291 6.35 23.46 60.60
CA THR A 291 7.80 23.51 60.82
C THR A 291 8.56 24.41 59.86
N ARG A 292 8.10 24.59 58.61
CA ARG A 292 8.72 25.43 57.58
C ARG A 292 7.68 26.06 56.65
N PRO A 293 6.94 27.09 57.11
CA PRO A 293 5.86 27.71 56.33
C PRO A 293 6.35 28.33 55.00
N GLU A 294 7.62 28.70 54.90
CA GLU A 294 8.23 29.28 53.69
C GLU A 294 8.19 28.32 52.48
N ILE A 295 8.23 27.00 52.72
CA ILE A 295 8.17 26.00 51.65
C ILE A 295 6.72 25.77 51.16
N LEU A 296 5.73 26.21 51.93
CA LEU A 296 4.33 26.05 51.60
C LEU A 296 3.92 26.93 50.40
N LEU A 297 4.54 28.11 50.26
CA LEU A 297 4.26 29.03 49.15
C LEU A 297 4.60 28.42 47.77
N PRO A 298 5.82 27.90 47.51
CA PRO A 298 6.12 27.20 46.26
C PRO A 298 5.18 26.01 46.00
N VAL A 299 4.80 25.25 47.03
CA VAL A 299 3.92 24.08 46.88
C VAL A 299 2.50 24.48 46.49
N VAL A 300 1.94 25.50 47.15
CA VAL A 300 0.59 26.00 46.83
C VAL A 300 0.55 26.60 45.42
N VAL A 301 1.59 27.35 45.02
CA VAL A 301 1.72 27.87 43.66
C VAL A 301 1.75 26.74 42.64
N PHE A 302 2.54 25.69 42.89
CA PHE A 302 2.59 24.52 42.02
C PHE A 302 1.23 23.83 41.89
N ILE A 303 0.55 23.56 43.02
CA ILE A 303 -0.75 22.89 43.04
C ILE A 303 -1.78 23.73 42.27
N ALA A 304 -1.79 25.05 42.44
CA ALA A 304 -2.70 25.94 41.71
C ALA A 304 -2.47 25.86 40.19
N CYS A 305 -1.22 25.90 39.73
CA CYS A 305 -0.88 25.75 38.32
C CYS A 305 -1.21 24.34 37.77
N ALA A 306 -0.93 23.29 38.55
CA ALA A 306 -1.24 21.91 38.17
C ALA A 306 -2.75 21.68 38.06
N LEU A 307 -3.56 22.25 38.96
CA LEU A 307 -5.01 22.24 38.88
C LEU A 307 -5.52 23.01 37.65
N ALA A 308 -5.00 24.20 37.38
CA ALA A 308 -5.37 24.95 36.18
C ALA A 308 -5.05 24.16 34.91
N SER A 309 -3.87 23.55 34.83
CA SER A 309 -3.48 22.66 33.74
C SER A 309 -4.42 21.46 33.59
N LEU A 310 -4.76 20.80 34.71
CA LEU A 310 -5.70 19.69 34.74
C LEU A 310 -7.08 20.07 34.19
N VAL A 311 -7.60 21.24 34.55
CA VAL A 311 -8.88 21.75 34.04
C VAL A 311 -8.86 21.87 32.51
N TYR A 312 -7.79 22.45 31.93
CA TYR A 312 -7.67 22.54 30.46
C TYR A 312 -7.56 21.17 29.80
N ALA A 313 -6.85 20.22 30.41
CA ALA A 313 -6.75 18.85 29.91
C ALA A 313 -8.13 18.17 29.88
N ILE A 314 -8.93 18.29 30.96
CA ILE A 314 -10.29 17.74 31.04
C ILE A 314 -11.22 18.39 30.01
N ILE A 315 -11.16 19.72 29.87
CA ILE A 315 -11.98 20.45 28.87
C ILE A 315 -11.66 19.98 27.45
N SER A 316 -10.39 19.64 27.16
CA SER A 316 -9.99 19.12 25.85
C SER A 316 -10.61 17.77 25.50
N SER A 317 -10.93 16.95 26.51
CA SER A 317 -11.60 15.65 26.33
C SER A 317 -13.12 15.76 26.19
N LYS A 318 -13.72 16.92 26.51
CA LYS A 318 -15.16 17.13 26.38
C LYS A 318 -15.59 17.12 24.90
N PRO A 319 -16.64 16.37 24.52
CA PRO A 319 -17.14 16.40 23.16
C PRO A 319 -17.65 17.80 22.80
N HIS A 320 -17.25 18.30 21.64
CA HIS A 320 -17.77 19.56 21.10
C HIS A 320 -19.00 19.26 20.24
N SER A 321 -20.10 19.97 20.53
CA SER A 321 -21.27 19.98 19.64
C SER A 321 -20.98 20.91 18.46
N ARG A 322 -21.13 20.40 17.24
CA ARG A 322 -21.05 21.18 16.02
C ARG A 322 -22.43 21.78 15.75
N TYR A 323 -22.50 23.12 15.69
CA TYR A 323 -23.71 23.82 15.28
C TYR A 323 -23.70 23.93 13.74
N ASN A 324 -24.84 23.67 13.08
CA ASN A 324 -25.06 23.75 11.62
C ASN A 324 -24.56 22.57 10.76
N GLU A 325 -24.49 21.34 11.28
CA GLU A 325 -24.25 20.12 10.47
C GLU A 325 -25.50 19.23 10.30
N GLU A 326 -26.71 19.81 10.39
CA GLU A 326 -27.97 19.05 10.41
C GLU A 326 -28.25 18.23 9.14
N ASP A 327 -27.61 18.56 8.02
CA ASP A 327 -27.75 17.84 6.76
C ASP A 327 -26.64 16.79 6.52
N ASN A 328 -25.57 16.81 7.33
CA ASN A 328 -24.45 15.90 7.15
C ASN A 328 -24.69 14.55 7.84
N LEU A 329 -25.15 13.57 7.06
CA LEU A 329 -25.40 12.21 7.56
C LEU A 329 -24.14 11.42 7.93
N ALA A 330 -22.94 11.88 7.55
CA ALA A 330 -21.69 11.24 7.98
C ALA A 330 -21.35 11.59 9.44
N PHE A 331 -21.92 12.67 9.99
CA PHE A 331 -21.67 13.11 11.35
C PHE A 331 -22.60 12.41 12.36
N TYR A 332 -22.01 11.80 13.39
CA TYR A 332 -22.76 11.06 14.41
C TYR A 332 -23.82 11.89 15.14
N GLY A 333 -23.56 13.18 15.36
CA GLY A 333 -24.47 14.07 16.10
C GLY A 333 -25.71 14.46 15.29
N THR A 334 -25.67 14.29 13.97
CA THR A 334 -26.82 14.42 13.08
C THR A 334 -27.63 13.13 13.10
N ILE A 335 -26.97 11.98 12.93
CA ILE A 335 -27.62 10.66 13.00
C ILE A 335 -28.36 10.47 14.33
N SER A 336 -27.76 10.87 15.45
CA SER A 336 -28.36 10.66 16.79
C SER A 336 -29.62 11.47 17.05
N LYS A 337 -29.94 12.46 16.21
CA LYS A 337 -31.15 13.30 16.32
C LYS A 337 -32.29 12.82 15.42
N LEU A 338 -32.01 11.94 14.47
CA LEU A 338 -32.98 11.47 13.48
C LEU A 338 -33.71 10.22 13.99
N ASN A 339 -35.00 10.09 13.63
CA ASN A 339 -35.71 8.83 13.79
C ASN A 339 -35.29 7.83 12.70
N ARG A 340 -35.62 6.54 12.87
CA ARG A 340 -35.19 5.48 11.95
C ARG A 340 -35.69 5.69 10.52
N GLU A 341 -36.96 6.06 10.35
CA GLU A 341 -37.59 6.22 9.03
C GLU A 341 -36.98 7.40 8.25
N GLU A 342 -36.77 8.51 8.95
CA GLU A 342 -36.15 9.72 8.41
C GLU A 342 -34.67 9.46 8.05
N PHE A 343 -33.93 8.76 8.92
CA PHE A 343 -32.56 8.37 8.63
C PHE A 343 -32.47 7.49 7.38
N THR A 344 -33.31 6.45 7.26
CA THR A 344 -33.31 5.56 6.09
C THR A 344 -33.60 6.35 4.81
N ARG A 345 -34.64 7.19 4.80
CA ARG A 345 -35.00 8.00 3.64
C ARG A 345 -33.87 8.96 3.21
N ARG A 346 -33.28 9.68 4.17
CA ARG A 346 -32.19 10.61 3.89
C ARG A 346 -30.95 9.86 3.39
N MET A 347 -30.61 8.72 4.00
CA MET A 347 -29.47 7.90 3.62
C MET A 347 -29.61 7.33 2.20
N GLU A 348 -30.78 6.79 1.84
CA GLU A 348 -31.06 6.32 0.47
C GLU A 348 -30.87 7.44 -0.55
N THR A 349 -31.38 8.63 -0.26
CA THR A 349 -31.24 9.80 -1.14
C THR A 349 -29.77 10.22 -1.28
N THR A 350 -29.00 10.23 -0.19
CA THR A 350 -27.57 10.55 -0.22
C THR A 350 -26.75 9.50 -0.98
N LEU A 351 -27.07 8.21 -0.85
CA LEU A 351 -26.33 7.14 -1.55
C LEU A 351 -26.60 7.12 -3.06
N LEU A 352 -27.75 7.64 -3.50
CA LEU A 352 -28.11 7.75 -4.91
C LEU A 352 -27.51 8.99 -5.59
N ASN A 353 -27.03 9.98 -4.82
CA ASN A 353 -26.45 11.21 -5.34
C ASN A 353 -24.97 11.34 -4.95
N PRO A 354 -24.03 11.18 -5.89
CA PRO A 354 -22.59 11.23 -5.61
C PRO A 354 -22.13 12.55 -5.01
N ASP A 355 -22.70 13.67 -5.46
CA ASP A 355 -22.33 14.99 -4.97
C ASP A 355 -22.76 15.16 -3.50
N ALA A 356 -23.93 14.62 -3.13
CA ALA A 356 -24.40 14.59 -1.75
C ALA A 356 -23.55 13.66 -0.87
N LEU A 357 -23.20 12.47 -1.39
CA LEU A 357 -22.35 11.52 -0.69
C LEU A 357 -20.96 12.09 -0.39
N TYR A 358 -20.25 12.55 -1.43
CA TYR A 358 -18.91 13.12 -1.28
C TYR A 358 -18.94 14.45 -0.53
N GLY A 359 -19.96 15.28 -0.72
CA GLY A 359 -20.17 16.50 0.06
C GLY A 359 -20.26 16.24 1.56
N ASN A 360 -21.05 15.24 1.98
CA ASN A 360 -21.15 14.83 3.38
C ASN A 360 -19.81 14.35 3.95
N LEU A 361 -19.07 13.55 3.18
CA LEU A 361 -17.73 13.09 3.59
C LEU A 361 -16.72 14.24 3.73
N ILE A 362 -16.71 15.19 2.79
CA ILE A 362 -15.82 16.36 2.84
C ILE A 362 -16.17 17.24 4.04
N SER A 363 -17.47 17.48 4.27
CA SER A 363 -17.93 18.28 5.41
C SER A 363 -17.55 17.64 6.74
N ASP A 364 -17.76 16.32 6.92
CA ASP A 364 -17.39 15.66 8.17
C ASP A 364 -15.87 15.65 8.38
N LEU A 365 -15.11 15.43 7.30
CA LEU A 365 -13.65 15.47 7.36
C LEU A 365 -13.13 16.86 7.80
N HIS A 366 -13.69 17.94 7.26
CA HIS A 366 -13.36 19.30 7.67
C HIS A 366 -13.72 19.54 9.14
N GLY A 367 -14.90 19.07 9.58
CA GLY A 367 -15.33 19.12 10.97
C GLY A 367 -14.38 18.37 11.92
N LEU A 368 -13.93 17.17 11.54
CA LEU A 368 -12.94 16.40 12.30
C LEU A 368 -11.62 17.15 12.43
N GLY A 369 -11.15 17.80 11.36
CA GLY A 369 -9.96 18.65 11.39
C GLY A 369 -10.08 19.79 12.40
N ARG A 370 -11.21 20.51 12.39
CA ARG A 370 -11.49 21.61 13.34
C ARG A 370 -11.54 21.14 14.79
N ASP A 371 -12.16 19.99 15.06
CA ASP A 371 -12.22 19.41 16.40
C ASP A 371 -10.84 19.04 16.94
N ILE A 372 -9.98 18.45 16.08
CA ILE A 372 -8.60 18.10 16.43
C ILE A 372 -7.80 19.36 16.77
N ASP A 373 -7.83 20.39 15.92
CA ASP A 373 -7.11 21.65 16.16
C ASP A 373 -7.50 22.27 17.51
N ARG A 374 -8.80 22.32 17.82
CA ARG A 374 -9.29 22.81 19.11
C ARG A 374 -8.72 22.01 20.28
N LYS A 375 -8.72 20.66 20.21
CA LYS A 375 -8.15 19.81 21.27
C LYS A 375 -6.67 20.10 21.48
N TYR A 376 -5.90 20.20 20.40
CA TYR A 376 -4.46 20.50 20.48
C TYR A 376 -4.18 21.90 21.05
N LYS A 377 -5.01 22.91 20.73
CA LYS A 377 -4.89 24.25 21.33
C LYS A 377 -5.11 24.23 22.84
N LEU A 378 -6.18 23.58 23.31
CA LEU A 378 -6.45 23.44 24.75
C LEU A 378 -5.34 22.67 25.47
N LEU A 379 -4.86 21.59 24.86
CA LEU A 379 -3.78 20.79 25.41
C LEU A 379 -2.46 21.59 25.47
N LYS A 380 -2.15 22.40 24.44
CA LYS A 380 -0.98 23.28 24.44
C LYS A 380 -1.06 24.30 25.59
N ILE A 381 -2.23 24.86 25.85
CA ILE A 381 -2.45 25.76 27.00
C ILE A 381 -2.19 24.99 28.32
N ALA A 382 -2.74 23.78 28.47
CA ALA A 382 -2.51 22.94 29.66
C ALA A 382 -1.02 22.67 29.91
N TYR A 383 -0.27 22.31 28.86
CA TYR A 383 1.18 22.08 28.95
C TYR A 383 1.94 23.34 29.34
N ASN A 384 1.63 24.47 28.71
CA ASN A 384 2.31 25.73 29.01
C ASN A 384 2.08 26.17 30.46
N ILE A 385 0.83 26.08 30.96
CA ILE A 385 0.51 26.41 32.35
C ILE A 385 1.27 25.50 33.31
N PHE A 386 1.33 24.20 33.03
CA PHE A 386 2.06 23.25 33.87
C PHE A 386 3.56 23.53 33.88
N LEU A 387 4.17 23.71 32.71
CA LEU A 387 5.61 23.97 32.59
C LEU A 387 6.01 25.28 33.27
N ILE A 388 5.27 26.36 33.03
CA ILE A 388 5.52 27.65 33.68
C ILE A 388 5.35 27.53 35.19
N GLY A 389 4.28 26.87 35.65
CA GLY A 389 4.04 26.63 37.07
C GLY A 389 5.15 25.80 37.72
N LEU A 390 5.64 24.77 37.06
CA LEU A 390 6.76 23.96 37.51
C LEU A 390 8.03 24.79 37.64
N CYS A 391 8.40 25.56 36.61
CA CYS A 391 9.58 26.42 36.64
C CYS A 391 9.51 27.46 37.76
N ILE A 392 8.38 28.18 37.89
CA ILE A 392 8.19 29.19 38.94
C ILE A 392 8.32 28.54 40.32
N SER A 393 7.71 27.37 40.51
CA SER A 393 7.75 26.67 41.81
C SER A 393 9.15 26.20 42.17
N VAL A 394 9.92 25.67 41.19
CA VAL A 394 11.32 25.30 41.41
C VAL A 394 12.16 26.52 41.77
N ILE A 395 12.01 27.63 41.06
CA ILE A 395 12.73 28.88 41.34
C ILE A 395 12.39 29.38 42.75
N LEU A 396 11.12 29.33 43.15
CA LEU A 396 10.69 29.71 44.49
C LEU A 396 11.29 28.82 45.58
N VAL A 397 11.31 27.49 45.38
CA VAL A 397 11.96 26.56 46.32
C VAL A 397 13.45 26.88 46.46
N VAL A 398 14.15 27.08 45.34
CA VAL A 398 15.57 27.42 45.34
C VAL A 398 15.82 28.76 46.04
N ALA A 399 15.00 29.78 45.76
CA ALA A 399 15.12 31.07 46.41
C ALA A 399 14.90 30.98 47.93
N VAL A 400 13.92 30.19 48.39
CA VAL A 400 13.69 29.94 49.82
C VAL A 400 14.92 29.27 50.44
N ILE A 401 15.49 28.24 49.80
CA ILE A 401 16.68 27.51 50.31
C ILE A 401 17.94 28.39 50.36
N PHE A 402 18.07 29.39 49.50
CA PHE A 402 19.23 30.29 49.49
C PHE A 402 19.07 31.51 50.40
N LEU A 403 17.84 31.97 50.65
CA LEU A 403 17.56 33.15 51.48
C LEU A 403 17.37 32.81 52.97
N TYR A 404 17.03 31.56 53.30
CA TYR A 404 16.82 31.03 54.65
C TYR A 404 17.58 29.72 54.82
#